data_AF-A0A6M0LBE2-F1
#
_entry.id   AF-A0A6M0LBE2-F1
#
_cell.length_a   1.000
_cell.length_b   1.000
_cell.length_c   1.000
_cell.angle_alpha   90.00
_cell.angle_beta   90.00
_cell.angle_gamma   90.00
#
_symmetry.space_group_name_H-M   'P 1'
#
loop_
_entity.id
_entity.type
_entity.pdbx_description
1 polymer ?
#
loop_
_entity_poly.entity_id
_entity_poly.type
_entity_poly.pdbx_seq_one_letter_code
_entity_poly.pdbx_strand_id
1 'polypeptide(L)'
;MDSINKAFNELLLERSFPLKQENITGGIMYKGQMDFGTKTVPFAISLISEQDQGIAQLAFYSIAQCISEDQRIKWLHFINEWNDIYGTGYYLCLGRDNQVYMRYVLSVSEQSVEQIFRGVILGSTLVKQVVTEIEIQFSEN
;
A
#
# COMPACT_ATOMS: atom_id res chain seq x y z
N MET A 1 9.63 23.53 0.06
CA MET A 1 8.92 22.27 0.37
C MET A 1 7.54 22.43 -0.23
N ASP A 2 7.11 21.49 -1.06
CA ASP A 2 5.83 21.54 -1.77
C ASP A 2 4.65 21.64 -0.77
N SER A 3 3.62 22.43 -1.08
CA SER A 3 2.49 22.67 -0.17
C SER A 3 1.72 21.38 0.14
N ILE A 4 1.67 20.42 -0.79
CA ILE A 4 1.02 19.13 -0.58
C ILE A 4 1.77 18.30 0.47
N ASN A 5 3.10 18.22 0.36
CA ASN A 5 3.95 17.50 1.33
C ASN A 5 3.86 18.13 2.73
N LYS A 6 3.78 19.48 2.80
CA LYS A 6 3.60 20.20 4.06
C LYS A 6 2.23 19.88 4.69
N ALA A 7 1.14 19.99 3.93
CA ALA A 7 -0.20 19.70 4.42
C ALA A 7 -0.33 18.24 4.90
N PHE A 8 0.27 17.29 4.18
CA PHE A 8 0.28 15.90 4.61
C PHE A 8 1.10 15.69 5.90
N ASN A 9 2.23 16.37 6.07
CA ASN A 9 3.00 16.34 7.32
C ASN A 9 2.22 16.87 8.52
N GLU A 10 1.50 17.98 8.34
CA GLU A 10 0.63 18.56 9.38
C GLU A 10 -0.46 17.56 9.78
N LEU A 11 -1.11 16.93 8.79
CA LEU A 11 -2.10 15.89 9.05
C LEU A 11 -1.52 14.69 9.84
N LEU A 12 -0.33 14.20 9.49
CA LEU A 12 0.30 13.09 10.22
C LEU A 12 0.57 13.45 11.70
N LEU A 13 0.98 14.69 11.97
CA LEU A 13 1.20 15.20 13.33
C LEU A 13 -0.12 15.30 14.10
N GLU A 14 -1.16 15.88 13.50
CA GLU A 14 -2.50 15.99 14.11
C GLU A 14 -3.09 14.63 14.49
N ARG A 15 -2.86 13.61 13.65
CA ARG A 15 -3.34 12.23 13.88
C ARG A 15 -2.44 11.40 14.79
N SER A 16 -1.34 11.97 15.31
CA SER A 16 -0.33 11.25 16.10
C SER A 16 0.16 9.98 15.38
N PHE A 17 0.34 10.06 14.06
CA PHE A 17 0.72 8.95 13.19
C PHE A 17 2.08 9.22 12.52
N PRO A 18 3.18 9.23 13.29
CA PRO A 18 4.50 9.57 12.74
C PRO A 18 5.00 8.48 11.80
N LEU A 19 5.43 8.90 10.60
CA LEU A 19 6.05 8.02 9.61
C LEU A 19 7.51 8.41 9.39
N LYS A 20 8.36 7.42 9.12
CA LYS A 20 9.75 7.70 8.74
C LYS A 20 9.76 8.33 7.34
N GLN A 21 10.44 9.47 7.20
CA GLN A 21 10.51 10.19 5.93
C GLN A 21 11.86 9.97 5.24
N GLU A 22 11.84 9.91 3.91
CA GLU A 22 13.00 9.83 3.05
C GLU A 22 12.76 10.68 1.80
N ASN A 23 13.69 11.59 1.50
CA ASN A 23 13.60 12.38 0.27
C ASN A 23 13.86 11.48 -0.94
N ILE A 24 12.99 11.56 -1.94
CA ILE A 24 13.12 10.86 -3.22
C ILE A 24 13.11 11.87 -4.36
N THR A 25 13.46 11.43 -5.56
CA THR A 25 13.35 12.29 -6.75
C THR A 25 11.91 12.75 -6.93
N GLY A 26 11.70 14.08 -6.88
CA GLY A 26 10.39 14.69 -7.08
C GLY A 26 9.44 14.66 -5.89
N GLY A 27 9.86 14.18 -4.70
CA GLY A 27 8.93 14.07 -3.59
C GLY A 27 9.49 13.50 -2.29
N ILE A 28 8.58 13.01 -1.45
CA ILE A 28 8.89 12.39 -0.16
C ILE A 28 8.29 10.97 -0.13
N MET A 29 9.08 10.03 0.37
CA MET A 29 8.63 8.70 0.74
C MET A 29 8.39 8.64 2.24
N TYR A 30 7.18 8.25 2.63
CA TYR A 30 6.78 8.00 4.01
C TYR A 30 6.71 6.50 4.24
N LYS A 31 7.42 6.00 5.25
CA LYS A 31 7.54 4.56 5.53
C LYS A 31 6.98 4.24 6.91
N GLY A 32 6.20 3.18 6.98
CA GLY A 32 5.64 2.65 8.21
C GLY A 32 5.56 1.13 8.19
N GLN A 33 5.07 0.58 9.30
CA GLN A 33 4.78 -0.84 9.45
C GLN A 33 3.45 -0.98 10.17
N MET A 34 2.68 -2.00 9.82
CA MET A 34 1.45 -2.36 10.52
C MET A 34 1.55 -3.77 11.05
N ASP A 35 1.14 -3.94 12.31
CA ASP A 35 1.05 -5.24 12.95
C ASP A 35 -0.39 -5.76 12.86
N PHE A 36 -0.54 -6.94 12.27
CA PHE A 36 -1.82 -7.65 12.15
C PHE A 36 -1.91 -8.86 13.10
N GLY A 37 -1.00 -8.96 14.08
CA GLY A 37 -0.95 -10.02 15.09
C GLY A 37 -0.15 -11.23 14.61
N THR A 38 -0.51 -11.81 13.46
CA THR A 38 0.24 -12.94 12.86
C THR A 38 1.43 -12.48 12.04
N LYS A 39 1.40 -11.22 11.57
CA LYS A 39 2.38 -10.68 10.63
C LYS A 39 2.49 -9.17 10.74
N THR A 40 3.72 -8.67 10.71
CA THR A 40 4.01 -7.26 10.45
C THR A 40 4.18 -7.04 8.96
N VAL A 41 3.42 -6.10 8.39
CA VAL A 41 3.46 -5.74 6.97
C VAL A 41 4.04 -4.33 6.82
N PRO A 42 5.20 -4.16 6.17
CA PRO A 42 5.72 -2.85 5.86
C PRO A 42 4.87 -2.16 4.80
N PHE A 43 4.69 -0.85 4.93
CA PHE A 43 4.03 -0.04 3.92
C PHE A 43 4.79 1.25 3.64
N ALA A 44 4.57 1.80 2.45
CA ALA A 44 5.10 3.11 2.10
C ALA A 44 4.09 3.95 1.31
N ILE A 45 4.28 5.25 1.39
CA ILE A 45 3.53 6.27 0.66
C ILE A 45 4.57 7.11 -0.07
N SER A 46 4.63 7.04 -1.39
CA SER A 46 5.40 8.02 -2.17
C SER A 46 4.48 9.15 -2.57
N LEU A 47 4.82 10.37 -2.18
CA LEU A 47 4.12 11.58 -2.56
C LEU A 47 5.03 12.40 -3.46
N ILE A 48 4.76 12.34 -4.76
CA ILE A 48 5.45 13.12 -5.79
C ILE A 48 4.51 14.25 -6.17
N SER A 49 5.01 15.48 -6.17
CA SER A 49 4.18 16.66 -6.35
C SER A 49 4.85 17.66 -7.28
N GLU A 50 4.04 18.28 -8.12
CA GLU A 50 4.45 19.30 -9.08
C GLU A 50 3.37 20.38 -9.14
N GLN A 51 3.73 21.61 -8.75
CA GLN A 51 2.81 22.74 -8.63
C GLN A 51 1.68 22.44 -7.61
N ASP A 52 0.41 22.51 -8.04
CA ASP A 52 -0.77 22.39 -7.18
C ASP A 52 -1.35 20.96 -7.15
N GLN A 53 -0.71 20.01 -7.84
CA GLN A 53 -1.15 18.62 -7.95
C GLN A 53 -0.01 17.66 -7.64
N GLY A 54 -0.37 16.47 -7.19
CA GLY A 54 0.56 15.40 -6.91
C GLY A 54 -0.05 14.03 -7.13
N ILE A 55 0.82 13.03 -7.15
CA ILE A 55 0.45 11.62 -7.18
C ILE A 55 0.94 11.01 -5.88
N ALA A 56 0.00 10.45 -5.12
CA ALA A 56 0.29 9.58 -4.01
C ALA A 56 0.21 8.13 -4.48
N GLN A 57 1.23 7.34 -4.18
CA GLN A 57 1.18 5.89 -4.33
C GLN A 57 1.39 5.25 -2.96
N LEU A 58 0.40 4.49 -2.52
CA LEU A 58 0.42 3.72 -1.29
C LEU A 58 0.68 2.27 -1.65
N ALA A 59 1.61 1.63 -0.95
CA ALA A 59 1.93 0.23 -1.16
C ALA A 59 2.15 -0.49 0.17
N PHE A 60 1.53 -1.66 0.30
CA PHE A 60 1.79 -2.63 1.36
C PHE A 60 2.61 -3.76 0.77
N TYR A 61 3.82 -3.97 1.29
CA TYR A 61 4.81 -4.88 0.73
C TYR A 61 4.91 -6.18 1.52
N SER A 62 5.53 -7.21 0.93
CA SER A 62 5.80 -8.50 1.57
C SER A 62 4.55 -9.16 2.16
N ILE A 63 3.38 -9.01 1.53
CA ILE A 63 2.13 -9.63 1.99
C ILE A 63 2.25 -11.15 1.92
N ALA A 64 2.86 -11.67 0.87
CA ALA A 64 3.24 -13.08 0.73
C ALA A 64 4.40 -13.22 -0.27
N GLN A 65 4.89 -14.45 -0.43
CA GLN A 65 5.92 -14.82 -1.40
C GLN A 65 5.41 -16.00 -2.23
N CYS A 66 5.47 -15.90 -3.55
CA CYS A 66 5.24 -17.04 -4.45
C CYS A 66 6.54 -17.86 -4.52
N ILE A 67 6.57 -19.04 -3.90
CA ILE A 67 7.81 -19.80 -3.65
C ILE A 67 8.17 -20.72 -4.82
N SER A 68 7.23 -21.04 -5.72
CA SER A 68 7.49 -21.87 -6.91
C SER A 68 6.79 -21.37 -8.17
N GLU A 69 7.37 -21.67 -9.33
CA GLU A 69 6.75 -21.41 -10.64
C GLU A 69 5.45 -22.22 -10.81
N ASP A 70 5.39 -23.44 -10.25
CA ASP A 70 4.18 -24.27 -10.30
C ASP A 70 3.00 -23.61 -9.58
N GLN A 71 3.25 -22.84 -8.51
CA GLN A 71 2.22 -22.07 -7.82
C GLN A 71 1.90 -20.73 -8.49
N ARG A 72 2.74 -20.26 -9.43
CA ARG A 72 2.58 -18.94 -10.05
C ARG A 72 1.23 -18.79 -10.73
N ILE A 73 0.76 -19.81 -11.44
CA ILE A 73 -0.56 -19.81 -12.09
C ILE A 73 -1.67 -19.69 -11.04
N LYS A 74 -1.60 -20.46 -9.95
CA LYS A 74 -2.57 -20.39 -8.84
C LYS A 74 -2.61 -18.99 -8.21
N TRP A 75 -1.44 -18.37 -8.01
CA TRP A 75 -1.33 -17.00 -7.54
C TRP A 75 -1.96 -15.98 -8.49
N LEU A 76 -1.72 -16.12 -9.79
CA LEU A 76 -2.30 -15.22 -10.79
C LEU A 76 -3.82 -15.31 -10.82
N HIS A 77 -4.40 -16.52 -10.71
CA HIS A 77 -5.84 -16.70 -10.60
C HIS A 77 -6.40 -16.03 -9.34
N PHE A 78 -5.82 -16.33 -8.17
CA PHE A 78 -6.23 -15.71 -6.90
C PHE A 78 -6.19 -14.18 -6.96
N ILE A 79 -5.10 -13.61 -7.49
CA ILE A 79 -4.93 -12.16 -7.61
C ILE A 79 -6.00 -11.55 -8.54
N ASN A 80 -6.28 -12.20 -9.67
CA ASN A 80 -7.27 -11.69 -10.62
C ASN A 80 -8.69 -11.70 -10.01
N GLU A 81 -9.06 -12.79 -9.34
CA GLU A 81 -10.36 -12.89 -8.65
C GLU A 81 -10.47 -11.86 -7.52
N TRP A 82 -9.41 -11.71 -6.72
CA TRP A 82 -9.38 -10.72 -5.65
C TRP A 82 -9.54 -9.29 -6.18
N ASN A 83 -8.85 -8.97 -7.28
CA ASN A 83 -8.93 -7.66 -7.91
C ASN A 83 -10.29 -7.39 -8.57
N ASP A 84 -10.99 -8.42 -9.06
CA ASP A 84 -12.35 -8.26 -9.59
C ASP A 84 -13.33 -7.84 -8.48
N ILE A 85 -13.15 -8.39 -7.28
CA ILE A 85 -14.02 -8.11 -6.12
C ILE A 85 -13.65 -6.78 -5.43
N TYR A 86 -12.36 -6.50 -5.25
CA TYR A 86 -11.87 -5.42 -4.37
C TYR A 86 -11.09 -4.30 -5.09
N GLY A 87 -10.85 -4.42 -6.40
CA GLY A 87 -9.94 -3.57 -7.19
C GLY A 87 -10.32 -2.09 -7.34
N THR A 88 -11.42 -1.63 -6.72
CA THR A 88 -11.85 -0.23 -6.80
C THR A 88 -10.96 0.73 -6.01
N GLY A 89 -10.25 0.23 -5.00
CA GLY A 89 -9.34 1.03 -4.16
C GLY A 89 -7.90 0.51 -4.13
N TYR A 90 -7.68 -0.79 -4.18
CA TYR A 90 -6.33 -1.35 -4.14
C TYR A 90 -6.24 -2.52 -5.11
N TYR A 91 -5.11 -2.65 -5.79
CA TYR A 91 -4.78 -3.82 -6.59
C TYR A 91 -3.78 -4.69 -5.87
N LEU A 92 -4.11 -5.98 -5.71
CA LEU A 92 -3.15 -7.01 -5.36
C LEU A 92 -2.28 -7.30 -6.58
N CYS A 93 -0.99 -7.43 -6.37
CA CYS A 93 0.02 -7.50 -7.42
C CYS A 93 1.03 -8.61 -7.10
N LEU A 94 1.50 -9.30 -8.14
CA LEU A 94 2.66 -10.20 -8.08
C LEU A 94 3.88 -9.50 -8.70
N GLY A 95 4.88 -9.22 -7.87
CA GLY A 95 6.15 -8.60 -8.26
C GLY A 95 7.05 -9.52 -9.09
N ARG A 96 8.07 -8.93 -9.72
CA ARG A 96 9.09 -9.69 -10.49
C ARG A 96 9.97 -10.58 -9.61
N ASP A 97 10.10 -10.21 -8.35
CA ASP A 97 10.78 -10.92 -7.27
C ASP A 97 9.86 -11.94 -6.58
N ASN A 98 8.72 -12.26 -7.19
CA ASN A 98 7.69 -13.16 -6.65
C ASN A 98 7.05 -12.67 -5.33
N GLN A 99 7.25 -11.41 -4.96
CA GLN A 99 6.59 -10.80 -3.81
C GLN A 99 5.14 -10.46 -4.15
N VAL A 100 4.20 -10.83 -3.28
CA VAL A 100 2.83 -10.34 -3.32
C VAL A 100 2.75 -9.04 -2.55
N TYR A 101 2.24 -7.99 -3.19
CA TYR A 101 2.08 -6.66 -2.60
C TYR A 101 0.76 -6.05 -3.04
N MET A 102 0.31 -5.01 -2.35
CA MET A 102 -0.95 -4.33 -2.66
C MET A 102 -0.67 -2.85 -2.89
N ARG A 103 -1.23 -2.27 -3.96
CA ARG A 103 -0.95 -0.90 -4.39
C ARG A 103 -2.22 -0.10 -4.68
N TYR A 104 -2.24 1.15 -4.22
CA TYR A 104 -3.21 2.17 -4.56
C TYR A 104 -2.51 3.42 -5.07
N VAL A 105 -3.02 4.02 -6.15
CA VAL A 105 -2.52 5.26 -6.72
C VAL A 105 -3.67 6.25 -6.80
N LEU A 106 -3.46 7.46 -6.32
CA LEU A 106 -4.45 8.53 -6.36
C LEU A 106 -3.79 9.88 -6.66
N SER A 107 -4.50 10.72 -7.40
CA SER A 107 -4.17 12.13 -7.52
C SER A 107 -4.56 12.88 -6.25
N VAL A 108 -3.71 13.82 -5.84
CA VAL A 108 -3.89 14.62 -4.64
C VAL A 108 -3.53 16.08 -4.88
N SER A 109 -4.12 16.94 -4.07
CA SER A 109 -3.81 18.36 -3.93
C SER A 109 -3.70 18.67 -2.44
N GLU A 110 -3.30 19.89 -2.11
CA GLU A 110 -3.27 20.36 -0.71
C GLU A 110 -4.61 20.14 0.01
N GLN A 111 -5.73 20.34 -0.68
CA GLN A 111 -7.08 20.20 -0.12
C GLN A 111 -7.54 18.74 0.03
N SER A 112 -6.85 17.80 -0.62
CA SER A 112 -7.26 16.38 -0.67
C SER A 112 -6.25 15.42 -0.04
N VAL A 113 -5.24 15.93 0.68
CA VAL A 113 -4.22 15.09 1.36
C VAL A 113 -4.83 14.12 2.38
N GLU A 114 -6.00 14.43 2.95
CA GLU A 114 -6.76 13.53 3.82
C GLU A 114 -7.12 12.19 3.13
N GLN A 115 -7.24 12.18 1.80
CA GLN A 115 -7.50 10.96 1.04
C GLN A 115 -6.34 9.96 1.13
N ILE A 116 -5.11 10.43 1.32
CA ILE A 116 -3.95 9.56 1.56
C ILE A 116 -4.15 8.79 2.87
N PHE A 117 -4.52 9.49 3.95
CA PHE A 117 -4.75 8.87 5.25
C PHE A 117 -5.93 7.88 5.22
N ARG A 118 -7.01 8.23 4.53
CA ARG A 118 -8.13 7.30 4.27
C ARG A 118 -7.69 6.07 3.48
N GLY A 119 -6.81 6.26 2.50
CA GLY A 119 -6.18 5.17 1.74
C GLY A 119 -5.40 4.22 2.64
N VAL A 120 -4.63 4.74 3.61
CA VAL A 120 -3.90 3.91 4.59
C VAL A 120 -4.85 3.06 5.44
N ILE A 121 -5.98 3.62 5.90
CA ILE A 121 -7.00 2.90 6.70
C ILE A 121 -7.70 1.83 5.85
N LEU A 122 -8.09 2.16 4.61
CA LEU A 122 -8.69 1.20 3.70
C LEU A 122 -7.71 0.05 3.42
N GLY A 123 -6.48 0.40 3.07
CA GLY A 123 -5.43 -0.57 2.78
C GLY A 123 -5.14 -1.48 3.96
N SER A 124 -5.10 -0.97 5.20
CA SER A 124 -4.89 -1.82 6.38
C SER A 124 -6.01 -2.86 6.56
N THR A 125 -7.26 -2.47 6.30
CA THR A 125 -8.41 -3.38 6.37
C THR A 125 -8.32 -4.47 5.31
N LEU A 126 -7.99 -4.10 4.08
CA LEU A 126 -7.83 -5.04 2.97
C LEU A 126 -6.62 -5.96 3.15
N VAL A 127 -5.50 -5.46 3.69
CA VAL A 127 -4.34 -6.28 4.03
C VAL A 127 -4.69 -7.34 5.06
N LYS A 128 -5.39 -6.95 6.13
CA LYS A 128 -5.82 -7.90 7.15
C LYS A 128 -6.64 -9.04 6.54
N GLN A 129 -7.56 -8.70 5.64
CA GLN A 129 -8.40 -9.68 4.96
C GLN A 129 -7.59 -10.59 4.03
N VAL A 130 -6.78 -10.02 3.13
CA VAL A 130 -6.05 -10.81 2.13
C VAL A 130 -4.97 -11.70 2.76
N VAL A 131 -4.36 -11.27 3.89
CA VAL A 131 -3.42 -12.12 4.64
C VAL A 131 -4.12 -13.39 5.13
N THR A 132 -5.31 -13.28 5.71
CA THR A 132 -6.10 -14.43 6.16
C THR A 132 -6.53 -15.32 4.98
N GLU A 133 -6.96 -14.73 3.88
CA GLU A 133 -7.35 -15.49 2.67
C GLU A 133 -6.16 -16.25 2.06
N ILE A 134 -4.99 -15.62 2.03
CA ILE A 134 -3.75 -16.25 1.56
C ILE A 134 -3.37 -17.43 2.47
N GLU A 135 -3.41 -17.25 3.79
CA GLU A 135 -3.14 -18.34 4.74
C GLU A 135 -4.08 -19.52 4.45
N ILE A 136 -5.37 -19.31 4.23
CA ILE A 136 -6.31 -20.39 3.91
C ILE A 136 -5.99 -21.07 2.56
N GLN A 137 -5.69 -20.28 1.53
CA GLN A 137 -5.55 -20.78 0.14
C GLN A 137 -4.17 -21.40 -0.15
N PHE A 138 -3.13 -20.94 0.55
CA PHE A 138 -1.73 -21.26 0.26
C PHE A 138 -0.96 -21.82 1.46
N SER A 139 -1.61 -22.10 2.61
CA SER A 139 -0.96 -22.91 3.66
C SER A 139 -0.51 -24.24 3.09
N GLU A 140 0.74 -24.60 3.35
CA GLU A 140 1.34 -25.87 2.98
C GLU A 140 0.52 -27.04 3.57
N ASN A 141 0.02 -27.92 2.71
CA ASN A 141 -0.13 -29.34 3.05
C ASN A 141 1.16 -30.05 2.66
#